data_AF-A0A1U8NHJ5-F1
#
_entry.id   AF-A0A1U8NHJ5-F1
#
_cell.length_a   1.000
_cell.length_b   1.000
_cell.length_c   1.000
_cell.angle_alpha   90.00
_cell.angle_beta   90.00
_cell.angle_gamma   90.00
#
_symmetry.space_group_name_H-M   'P 1'
#
loop_
_entity.id
_entity.type
_entity.pdbx_description
1 polymer ?
#
loop_
_entity_poly.entity_id
_entity_poly.type
_entity_poly.pdbx_seq_one_letter_code
_entity_poly.pdbx_strand_id
1 'polypeptide(L)'
;MLYAQIDAVYSALASLGYEKLPVHISETGWPSKGDEDEAGATPDNAKKYNGNLIKLMSQNAGTPLRPDSDLNIYVFALFNENMKPGPTSERNYGLFKPDGTPAYALGVTNNNTASGSIGNEVTMPFSPTSSSTGYLSISSATGRRKFVGHALMMASLLLIKTLV
;
A
#
# COMPACT_ATOMS: atom_id res chain seq x y z
N MET A 1 3.37 -14.59 6.97
CA MET A 1 2.25 -15.24 6.25
C MET A 1 2.07 -14.69 4.84
N LEU A 2 1.90 -13.37 4.65
CA LEU A 2 1.62 -12.80 3.31
C LEU A 2 2.62 -13.21 2.21
N TYR A 3 3.93 -13.15 2.48
CA TYR A 3 4.95 -13.61 1.52
C TYR A 3 4.76 -15.05 1.04
N ALA A 4 4.43 -15.98 1.95
CA ALA A 4 4.24 -17.37 1.57
C ALA A 4 3.02 -17.56 0.65
N GLN A 5 1.96 -16.77 0.85
CA GLN A 5 0.78 -16.79 -0.02
C GLN A 5 1.11 -16.26 -1.42
N ILE A 6 1.87 -15.16 -1.50
CA ILE A 6 2.32 -14.59 -2.77
C ILE A 6 3.26 -15.56 -3.50
N ASP A 7 4.22 -16.16 -2.77
CA ASP A 7 5.18 -17.12 -3.33
C ASP A 7 4.48 -18.39 -3.82
N ALA A 8 3.44 -18.86 -3.13
CA ALA A 8 2.64 -19.99 -3.60
C ALA A 8 1.96 -19.71 -4.95
N VAL A 9 1.42 -18.49 -5.15
CA VAL A 9 0.84 -18.08 -6.44
C VAL A 9 1.91 -18.00 -7.52
N TYR A 10 3.08 -17.43 -7.21
CA TYR A 10 4.20 -17.43 -8.16
C TYR A 10 4.67 -18.83 -8.54
N SER A 11 4.75 -19.76 -7.58
CA SER A 11 5.09 -21.15 -7.86
C SER A 11 4.04 -21.83 -8.75
N ALA A 12 2.76 -21.58 -8.52
CA ALA A 12 1.69 -22.10 -9.37
C ALA A 12 1.78 -21.55 -10.82
N LEU A 13 2.00 -20.24 -10.98
CA LEU A 13 2.19 -19.62 -12.30
C LEU A 13 3.42 -20.17 -13.02
N ALA A 14 4.53 -20.37 -12.30
CA ALA A 14 5.74 -20.97 -12.85
C ALA A 14 5.49 -22.41 -13.35
N SER A 15 4.70 -23.20 -12.63
CA SER A 15 4.34 -24.57 -13.03
C SER A 15 3.56 -24.64 -14.36
N LEU A 16 2.90 -23.54 -14.74
CA LEU A 16 2.18 -23.38 -16.00
C LEU A 16 3.00 -22.65 -17.08
N GLY A 17 4.26 -22.31 -16.81
CA GLY A 17 5.16 -21.60 -17.73
C GLY A 17 5.03 -20.06 -17.70
N TYR A 18 4.27 -19.49 -16.77
CA TYR A 18 4.05 -18.04 -16.64
C TYR A 18 4.98 -17.38 -15.61
N GLU A 19 6.28 -17.67 -15.67
CA GLU A 19 7.26 -17.21 -14.67
C GLU A 19 7.46 -15.68 -14.62
N LYS A 20 7.07 -14.96 -15.67
CA LYS A 20 7.27 -13.51 -15.77
C LYS A 20 6.00 -12.70 -15.50
N LEU A 21 4.88 -13.36 -15.19
CA LEU A 21 3.62 -12.67 -14.95
C LEU A 21 3.69 -11.95 -13.58
N PRO A 22 3.46 -10.62 -13.53
CA PRO A 22 3.42 -9.90 -12.26
C PRO A 22 2.17 -10.28 -11.45
N VAL A 23 2.32 -10.36 -10.14
CA VAL A 23 1.23 -10.64 -9.20
C VAL A 23 1.00 -9.39 -8.35
N HIS A 24 -0.22 -8.86 -8.42
CA HIS A 24 -0.66 -7.74 -7.57
C HIS A 24 -1.69 -8.26 -6.57
N ILE A 25 -1.58 -7.79 -5.33
CA ILE A 25 -2.47 -8.20 -4.24
C ILE A 25 -3.64 -7.23 -4.24
N SER A 26 -4.76 -7.64 -4.83
CA SER A 26 -5.96 -6.81 -4.94
C SER A 26 -6.57 -6.48 -3.59
N GLU A 27 -6.47 -7.39 -2.62
CA GLU A 27 -7.09 -7.24 -1.31
C GLU A 27 -6.29 -8.00 -0.26
N THR A 28 -5.97 -7.32 0.83
CA THR A 28 -5.56 -7.97 2.07
C THR A 28 -5.79 -7.04 3.26
N GLY A 29 -6.16 -7.59 4.41
CA GLY A 29 -6.48 -6.80 5.59
C GLY A 29 -6.85 -7.68 6.78
N TRP A 30 -7.23 -7.04 7.87
CA TRP A 30 -7.61 -7.74 9.10
C TRP A 30 -8.75 -7.01 9.81
N PRO A 31 -9.81 -7.73 10.23
CA PRO A 31 -10.99 -7.12 10.82
C PRO A 31 -10.74 -6.67 12.26
N SER A 32 -11.33 -5.53 12.62
CA SER A 32 -11.21 -4.92 13.95
C SER A 32 -12.25 -5.41 14.95
N LYS A 33 -13.27 -6.12 14.50
CA LYS A 33 -14.33 -6.69 15.34
C LYS A 33 -14.96 -7.87 14.64
N GLY A 34 -15.19 -8.98 15.34
CA GLY A 34 -15.90 -10.15 14.84
C GLY A 34 -17.02 -10.61 15.77
N ASP A 35 -17.59 -11.76 15.44
CA ASP A 35 -18.52 -12.52 16.29
C ASP A 35 -17.77 -13.19 17.46
N GLU A 36 -18.50 -13.82 18.39
CA GLU A 36 -17.92 -14.38 19.63
C GLU A 36 -16.91 -15.50 19.38
N ASP A 37 -17.05 -16.23 18.28
CA ASP A 37 -16.16 -17.29 17.82
C ASP A 37 -14.97 -16.78 16.98
N GLU A 38 -14.92 -15.48 16.66
CA GLU A 38 -13.87 -14.83 15.87
C GLU A 38 -12.82 -14.14 16.75
N ALA A 39 -12.20 -14.88 17.68
CA ALA A 39 -11.26 -14.33 18.66
C ALA A 39 -10.06 -13.54 18.07
N GLY A 40 -9.74 -13.74 16.80
CA GLY A 40 -8.70 -13.01 16.08
C GLY A 40 -9.11 -11.60 15.62
N ALA A 41 -10.40 -11.32 15.51
CA ALA A 41 -10.96 -10.08 14.96
C ALA A 41 -11.04 -8.99 16.05
N THR A 42 -9.89 -8.41 16.38
CA THR A 42 -9.75 -7.38 17.42
C THR A 42 -9.07 -6.13 16.88
N PRO A 43 -9.30 -4.94 17.48
CA PRO A 43 -8.65 -3.71 17.04
C PRO A 43 -7.12 -3.78 17.13
N ASP A 44 -6.59 -4.47 18.13
CA ASP A 44 -5.15 -4.63 18.33
C ASP A 44 -4.50 -5.50 17.24
N ASN A 45 -5.16 -6.58 16.83
CA ASN A 45 -4.68 -7.42 15.74
C ASN A 45 -4.79 -6.71 14.40
N ALA A 46 -5.90 -6.01 14.15
CA ALA A 46 -6.08 -5.19 12.96
C ALA A 46 -5.00 -4.12 12.81
N LYS A 47 -4.71 -3.40 13.91
CA LYS A 47 -3.60 -2.45 13.99
C LYS A 47 -2.26 -3.08 13.68
N LYS A 48 -1.94 -4.24 14.29
CA LYS A 48 -0.67 -4.94 14.05
C LYS A 48 -0.53 -5.38 12.60
N TYR A 49 -1.55 -6.01 12.05
CA TYR A 49 -1.52 -6.52 10.68
C TYR A 49 -1.38 -5.38 9.67
N ASN A 50 -2.31 -4.42 9.67
CA ASN A 50 -2.33 -3.33 8.70
C ASN A 50 -1.17 -2.35 8.90
N GLY A 51 -0.73 -2.10 10.14
CA GLY A 51 0.45 -1.30 10.42
C GLY A 51 1.74 -1.94 9.89
N ASN A 52 1.90 -3.25 10.10
CA ASN A 52 3.05 -3.98 9.54
C ASN A 52 2.99 -4.06 8.02
N LEU A 53 1.79 -4.16 7.44
CA LEU A 53 1.59 -4.15 5.98
C LEU A 53 2.02 -2.83 5.35
N ILE A 54 1.60 -1.70 5.92
CA ILE A 54 2.01 -0.37 5.46
C ILE A 54 3.54 -0.20 5.58
N LYS A 55 4.13 -0.67 6.69
CA LYS A 55 5.59 -0.69 6.85
C LYS A 55 6.25 -1.54 5.77
N LEU A 56 5.72 -2.72 5.47
CA LEU A 56 6.22 -3.61 4.42
C LEU A 56 6.24 -2.92 3.06
N MET A 57 5.12 -2.29 2.68
CA MET A 57 4.99 -1.54 1.42
C MET A 57 6.00 -0.39 1.33
N SER A 58 6.32 0.25 2.44
CA SER A 58 7.32 1.34 2.47
C SER A 58 8.77 0.88 2.26
N GLN A 59 9.06 -0.41 2.45
CA GLN A 59 10.42 -0.95 2.32
C GLN A 59 10.82 -1.24 0.86
N ASN A 60 9.88 -1.22 -0.09
CA ASN A 60 10.11 -1.57 -1.50
C ASN A 60 10.90 -2.88 -1.67
N ALA A 61 10.62 -3.87 -0.82
CA ALA A 61 11.23 -5.19 -0.88
C ALA A 61 10.25 -6.19 -1.50
N GLY A 62 10.75 -7.11 -2.32
CA GLY A 62 9.98 -8.22 -2.83
C GLY A 62 9.77 -9.34 -1.80
N THR A 63 9.29 -10.49 -2.27
CA THR A 63 9.14 -11.71 -1.44
C THR A 63 10.43 -12.54 -1.44
N PRO A 64 10.58 -13.54 -0.55
CA PRO A 64 11.73 -14.45 -0.60
C PRO A 64 11.93 -15.16 -1.94
N LEU A 65 10.85 -15.60 -2.61
CA LEU A 65 10.96 -16.21 -3.95
C LEU A 65 11.26 -15.18 -5.05
N ARG A 66 10.82 -13.93 -4.87
CA ARG A 66 10.97 -12.83 -5.83
C ARG A 66 11.50 -11.56 -5.13
N PRO A 67 12.77 -11.53 -4.72
CA PRO A 67 13.30 -10.41 -3.93
C PRO A 67 13.36 -9.09 -4.71
N ASP A 68 13.52 -9.17 -6.04
CA ASP A 68 13.63 -8.01 -6.94
C ASP A 68 12.30 -7.57 -7.57
N SER A 69 11.16 -8.15 -7.15
CA SER A 69 9.84 -7.75 -7.68
C SER A 69 9.20 -6.65 -6.85
N ASP A 70 8.59 -5.68 -7.52
CA ASP A 70 7.75 -4.67 -6.87
C ASP A 70 6.48 -5.31 -6.27
N LEU A 71 6.27 -5.10 -4.97
CA LEU A 71 5.06 -5.56 -4.27
C LEU A 71 3.97 -4.49 -4.30
N ASN A 72 3.01 -4.66 -5.20
CA ASN A 72 1.79 -3.84 -5.27
C ASN A 72 0.68 -4.50 -4.44
N ILE A 73 0.30 -3.84 -3.34
CA ILE A 73 -0.67 -4.36 -2.38
C ILE A 73 -1.74 -3.29 -2.09
N TYR A 74 -3.00 -3.70 -2.12
CA TYR A 74 -4.13 -2.86 -1.74
C TYR A 74 -4.73 -3.35 -0.42
N VAL A 75 -4.81 -2.44 0.55
CA VAL A 75 -5.37 -2.74 1.88
C VAL A 75 -6.89 -2.80 1.77
N PHE A 76 -7.46 -3.93 2.18
CA PHE A 76 -8.91 -4.10 2.31
C PHE A 76 -9.33 -3.81 3.77
N ALA A 77 -10.11 -2.77 4.05
CA ALA A 77 -10.65 -1.76 3.13
C ALA A 77 -10.56 -0.35 3.74
N LEU A 78 -10.94 0.68 2.98
CA LEU A 78 -10.89 2.04 3.49
C LEU A 78 -11.91 2.26 4.63
N PHE A 79 -13.15 1.79 4.45
CA PHE A 79 -14.24 2.01 5.39
C PHE A 79 -14.83 0.71 5.91
N ASN A 80 -15.40 0.75 7.11
CA ASN A 80 -16.30 -0.30 7.60
C ASN A 80 -17.60 -0.28 6.77
N GLU A 81 -17.94 -1.42 6.17
CA GLU A 81 -19.07 -1.56 5.25
C GLU A 81 -20.25 -2.26 5.95
N ASN A 82 -21.15 -1.48 6.53
CA ASN A 82 -22.25 -1.99 7.36
C ASN A 82 -23.28 -2.89 6.64
N MET A 83 -23.32 -2.85 5.31
CA MET A 83 -24.23 -3.64 4.48
C MET A 83 -23.61 -4.95 3.96
N LYS A 84 -22.37 -5.28 4.34
CA LYS A 84 -21.77 -6.57 3.95
C LYS A 84 -22.51 -7.74 4.62
N PRO A 85 -22.89 -8.77 3.84
CA PRO A 85 -23.49 -9.98 4.39
C PRO A 85 -22.43 -10.81 5.14
N GLY A 86 -22.89 -11.79 5.92
CA GLY A 86 -22.00 -12.71 6.63
C GLY A 86 -21.67 -12.27 8.06
N PRO A 87 -20.56 -12.77 8.63
CA PRO A 87 -20.20 -12.57 10.03
C PRO A 87 -19.91 -11.09 10.35
N THR A 88 -19.80 -10.77 11.64
CA THR A 88 -19.48 -9.40 12.07
C THR A 88 -18.14 -8.90 11.56
N SER A 89 -17.14 -9.77 11.40
CA SER A 89 -15.85 -9.43 10.80
C SER A 89 -15.96 -8.73 9.45
N GLU A 90 -16.85 -9.21 8.56
CA GLU A 90 -17.04 -8.67 7.21
C GLU A 90 -17.36 -7.17 7.21
N ARG A 91 -18.07 -6.68 8.23
CA ARG A 91 -18.47 -5.28 8.36
C ARG A 91 -17.39 -4.39 9.00
N ASN A 92 -16.26 -4.96 9.42
CA ASN A 92 -15.28 -4.30 10.30
C ASN A 92 -13.82 -4.38 9.80
N TYR A 93 -13.60 -4.55 8.50
CA TYR A 93 -12.27 -4.52 7.85
C TYR A 93 -11.71 -3.11 7.61
N GLY A 94 -12.53 -2.07 7.78
CA GLY A 94 -12.16 -0.69 7.47
C GLY A 94 -11.01 -0.17 8.31
N LEU A 95 -10.13 0.62 7.68
CA LEU A 95 -9.19 1.51 8.38
C LEU A 95 -9.93 2.65 9.10
N PHE A 96 -11.09 3.05 8.56
CA PHE A 96 -11.95 4.11 9.07
C PHE A 96 -13.40 3.63 9.26
N LYS A 97 -14.12 4.30 10.14
CA LYS A 97 -15.59 4.19 10.25
C LYS A 97 -16.26 5.02 9.14
N PRO A 98 -17.57 4.82 8.88
CA PRO A 98 -18.29 5.59 7.86
C PRO A 98 -18.30 7.11 8.10
N ASP A 99 -18.12 7.53 9.35
CA ASP A 99 -17.99 8.94 9.75
C ASP A 99 -16.61 9.55 9.46
N GLY A 100 -15.68 8.78 8.88
CA GLY A 100 -14.31 9.20 8.56
C GLY A 100 -13.33 9.15 9.73
N THR A 101 -13.80 8.85 10.95
CA THR A 101 -12.90 8.69 12.09
C THR A 101 -12.20 7.32 12.06
N PRO A 102 -10.98 7.19 12.59
CA PRO A 102 -10.24 5.92 12.54
C PRO A 102 -10.99 4.78 13.24
N ALA A 103 -11.00 3.59 12.65
CA ALA A 103 -11.51 2.38 13.32
C ALA A 103 -10.57 1.93 14.45
N TYR A 104 -9.26 2.17 14.29
CA TYR A 104 -8.21 1.93 15.25
C TYR A 104 -6.99 2.81 14.94
N ALA A 105 -6.11 3.02 15.92
CA ALA A 105 -4.94 3.88 15.77
C ALA A 105 -3.82 3.19 14.97
N LEU A 106 -3.80 3.40 13.64
CA LEU A 106 -2.78 2.86 12.73
C LEU A 106 -1.37 3.41 12.93
N GLY A 107 -1.19 4.46 13.73
CA GLY A 107 0.12 5.07 13.98
C GLY A 107 0.72 5.77 12.75
N VAL A 108 -0.08 5.97 11.70
CA VAL A 108 0.27 6.84 10.56
C VAL A 108 0.08 8.27 11.05
N THR A 109 1.09 8.83 11.70
CA THR A 109 1.06 10.21 12.18
C THR A 109 1.03 11.16 11.00
N ASN A 110 -0.13 11.78 10.77
CA ASN A 110 -0.22 13.00 9.98
C ASN A 110 0.49 14.10 10.77
N ASN A 111 1.65 14.56 10.32
CA ASN A 111 2.35 15.72 10.92
C ASN A 111 1.59 17.06 10.73
N ASN A 112 0.27 17.04 10.52
CA ASN A 112 -0.58 18.19 10.27
C ASN A 112 -1.81 18.24 11.20
N THR A 113 -1.67 17.87 12.47
CA THR A 113 -2.65 18.30 13.49
C THR A 113 -2.27 19.69 14.00
N ALA A 114 -2.64 20.71 13.23
CA ALA A 114 -2.88 22.03 13.82
C ALA A 114 -4.08 21.87 14.75
N SER A 115 -3.86 22.09 16.04
CA SER A 115 -4.90 22.20 17.05
C SER A 115 -5.85 23.33 16.67
N GLY A 116 -7.03 22.97 16.16
CA GLY A 116 -8.14 23.89 15.89
C GLY A 116 -9.31 23.53 16.79
N SER A 117 -9.40 24.18 17.95
CA SER A 117 -10.62 24.22 18.75
C SER A 117 -11.71 24.89 17.94
N ILE A 118 -12.84 24.21 17.66
CA ILE A 118 -13.99 24.82 16.99
C ILE A 118 -15.21 24.65 17.90
N GLY A 119 -15.55 25.75 18.57
CA GLY A 119 -16.88 25.97 19.11
C GLY A 119 -17.89 26.26 17.99
N ASN A 120 -19.16 26.00 18.27
CA ASN A 120 -20.33 26.22 17.42
C ASN A 120 -20.23 27.42 16.46
N GLU A 121 -20.33 27.17 15.14
CA GLU A 121 -21.21 27.95 14.27
C GLU A 121 -21.47 27.23 12.92
N VAL A 122 -22.72 27.28 12.48
CA VAL A 122 -23.22 26.72 11.22
C VAL A 122 -22.91 27.70 10.09
N THR A 123 -22.12 27.33 9.07
CA THR A 123 -22.18 27.89 7.71
C THR A 123 -21.47 26.96 6.70
N MET A 124 -22.19 26.52 5.66
CA MET A 124 -21.64 26.05 4.37
C MET A 124 -21.97 27.14 3.33
N PRO A 125 -21.31 27.25 2.14
CA PRO A 125 -20.28 26.39 1.55
C PRO A 125 -19.02 27.16 1.09
N PHE A 126 -17.87 26.50 0.96
CA PHE A 126 -16.72 27.04 0.18
C PHE A 126 -15.97 25.94 -0.58
N SER A 127 -15.65 26.22 -1.84
CA SER A 127 -14.98 25.37 -2.83
C SER A 127 -13.57 24.92 -2.40
N PRO A 128 -13.07 23.74 -2.87
CA PRO A 128 -11.72 23.31 -2.54
C PRO A 128 -10.68 24.05 -3.38
N THR A 129 -10.00 25.01 -2.76
CA THR A 129 -8.75 25.56 -3.27
C THR A 129 -7.63 24.57 -2.95
N SER A 130 -7.18 23.83 -3.95
CA SER A 130 -6.07 22.86 -3.86
C SER A 130 -4.74 23.54 -3.59
N SER A 131 -4.13 23.25 -2.43
CA SER A 131 -2.68 23.34 -2.22
C SER A 131 -2.26 22.64 -0.91
N SER A 132 -2.47 21.32 -0.85
CA SER A 132 -1.84 20.47 0.16
C SER A 132 -1.72 19.05 -0.39
N THR A 133 -0.53 18.72 -0.89
CA THR A 133 -0.17 17.41 -1.44
C THR A 133 0.04 16.41 -0.29
N GLY A 134 -1.07 15.95 0.28
CA GLY A 134 -1.11 14.92 1.33
C GLY A 134 -1.81 13.63 0.88
N TYR A 135 -2.20 13.54 -0.40
CA TYR A 135 -2.31 12.23 -1.03
C TYR A 135 -0.93 11.60 -0.94
N LEU A 136 -0.80 10.42 -0.33
CA LEU A 136 0.35 9.57 -0.62
C LEU A 136 0.24 9.27 -2.12
N SER A 137 0.96 10.08 -2.90
CA SER A 137 0.96 10.03 -4.35
C SER A 137 1.24 8.59 -4.75
N ILE A 138 0.35 8.01 -5.58
CA ILE A 138 0.62 6.80 -6.35
C ILE A 138 1.95 7.04 -7.04
N SER A 139 3.01 6.49 -6.45
CA SER A 139 4.36 6.72 -6.90
C SER A 139 4.51 5.88 -8.15
N SER A 140 4.40 6.52 -9.31
CA SER A 140 5.05 6.02 -10.51
C SER A 140 6.53 5.81 -10.15
N ALA A 141 6.99 4.57 -10.12
CA ALA A 141 8.40 4.27 -10.01
C ALA A 141 9.11 4.80 -11.26
N THR A 142 9.43 6.10 -11.29
CA THR A 142 10.51 6.58 -12.14
C THR A 142 11.78 6.22 -11.40
N GLY A 143 12.25 4.98 -11.60
CA GLY A 143 13.58 4.55 -11.21
C GLY A 143 14.58 5.52 -11.81
N ARG A 144 15.08 6.44 -10.98
CA ARG A 144 16.15 7.37 -11.36
C ARG A 144 17.44 6.56 -11.42
N ARG A 145 17.65 5.85 -12.53
CA ARG A 145 18.95 5.28 -12.89
C ARG A 145 19.95 6.43 -12.89
N LYS A 146 20.84 6.50 -11.89
CA LYS A 146 22.06 7.29 -12.02
C LYS A 146 22.89 6.63 -13.11
N PHE A 147 22.81 7.17 -14.32
CA PHE A 147 23.79 6.87 -15.38
C PHE A 147 25.13 7.49 -14.98
N VAL A 148 25.88 6.79 -14.14
CA VAL A 148 27.34 6.88 -14.17
C VAL A 148 27.76 5.97 -15.33
N GLY A 149 27.88 6.53 -16.54
CA GLY A 149 28.24 5.71 -17.70
C GLY A 149 28.25 6.38 -19.08
N HIS A 150 27.95 7.68 -19.22
CA HIS A 150 27.97 8.32 -20.53
C HIS A 150 29.31 8.97 -20.93
N ALA A 151 30.31 8.97 -20.05
CA ALA A 151 31.66 9.45 -20.41
C ALA A 151 32.52 8.37 -21.11
N LEU A 152 32.21 7.07 -20.94
CA LEU A 152 33.06 5.99 -21.45
C LEU A 152 32.67 5.50 -22.87
N MET A 153 31.41 5.63 -23.30
CA MET A 153 30.99 5.19 -24.64
C MET A 153 31.32 6.18 -25.77
N MET A 154 31.39 7.48 -25.47
CA MET A 154 31.74 8.48 -26.50
C MET A 154 33.23 8.46 -26.87
N ALA A 155 34.10 7.96 -25.98
CA ALA A 155 35.51 7.74 -26.29
C ALA A 155 35.75 6.52 -27.21
N SER A 156 34.85 5.53 -27.20
CA SER A 156 35.00 4.32 -28.03
C SER A 156 34.47 4.49 -29.45
N LEU A 157 33.45 5.33 -29.68
CA LEU A 157 32.97 5.61 -31.04
C LEU A 157 33.86 6.59 -31.83
N LEU A 158 34.63 7.45 -31.16
CA LEU A 158 35.59 8.33 -31.85
C LEU A 158 36.84 7.58 -32.34
N LEU A 159 37.17 6.40 -31.79
CA LEU A 159 38.31 5.60 -32.24
C LEU A 159 38.00 4.70 -33.46
N ILE A 160 36.73 4.50 -33.79
CA ILE A 160 36.32 3.62 -34.91
C ILE A 160 36.15 4.40 -36.21
N LYS A 161 35.90 5.72 -36.15
CA LYS A 161 35.75 6.59 -37.33
C LYS A 161 37.07 7.16 -37.89
N THR A 162 38.20 6.82 -37.30
CA THR A 162 39.54 7.20 -37.79
C THR A 162 40.34 6.01 -38.35
N LEU A 163 39.74 4.82 -38.48
CA LEU A 163 40.38 3.61 -38.99
C LEU A 163 39.66 2.97 -40.21
N VAL A 164 38.86 3.74 -40.94
CA VAL A 164 38.46 3.41 -42.32
C VAL A 164 38.66 4.65 -43.19
#